data_AF-A0A1G1Z3P0-F1
#
_entry.id   AF-A0A1G1Z3P0-F1
#
_cell.length_a   1.000
_cell.length_b   1.000
_cell.length_c   1.000
_cell.angle_alpha   90.00
_cell.angle_beta   90.00
_cell.angle_gamma   90.00
#
_symmetry.space_group_name_H-M   'P 1'
#
loop_
_entity.id
_entity.type
_entity.pdbx_description
1 polymer ?
#
loop_
_entity_poly.entity_id
_entity_poly.type
_entity_poly.pdbx_seq_one_letter_code
_entity_poly.pdbx_strand_id
1 'polypeptide(L)'
;MADDLPLGSKSEKLSGKKYSKLPRDVQDAFDEYEFAVEVITEAKPEEAVELYKRLQGGTPLNFGEKIFAYPGKMTEFIKRRLVNRKLLKTTVGLANTRYSHYAVCAQLCLLTIKGAKEDLKLKNLEKFFREYAEFNERSPEARKIYIVIKFLEKAFLGEKETALRNRPNIVSVFNLVSDISTRGNILGKEREIGKFFRKFTKDLQKEFEKDPDDRDPALISYQSAVTQGADKIKYVNLRHEILLKKLAASSKFFQKLIYPPSPEERFRFLYEQTRKKSKSANSNEFEIFLIETKGLSRFKCKNDRGKPETFVGHIRHCLHHVDHGKFNIRNLPRAMKILEDIA
;
A
#
# COMPACT_ATOMS: atom_id res chain seq x y z
N MET A 1 -13.77 19.39 38.47
CA MET A 1 -15.12 19.06 38.99
C MET A 1 -14.94 17.80 39.78
N ALA A 2 -15.20 17.90 41.09
CA ALA A 2 -14.98 16.81 42.03
C ALA A 2 -15.89 15.62 41.67
N ASP A 3 -15.46 14.41 42.04
CA ASP A 3 -16.28 13.20 42.03
C ASP A 3 -17.46 13.37 43.01
N ASP A 4 -18.50 14.10 42.61
CA ASP A 4 -19.68 14.42 43.42
C ASP A 4 -20.79 13.36 43.29
N LEU A 5 -20.45 12.10 43.08
CA LEU A 5 -21.40 11.04 43.44
C LEU A 5 -21.30 10.87 44.98
N PRO A 6 -22.40 11.07 45.74
CA PRO A 6 -22.37 11.13 47.21
C PRO A 6 -22.29 9.71 47.81
N LEU A 7 -21.53 8.81 47.19
CA LEU A 7 -21.36 7.43 47.67
C LEU A 7 -20.20 7.30 48.66
N GLY A 8 -19.31 8.30 48.71
CA GLY A 8 -18.19 8.39 49.66
C GLY A 8 -17.42 7.08 49.80
N SER A 9 -17.11 6.70 51.04
CA SER A 9 -16.40 5.45 51.38
C SER A 9 -17.24 4.17 51.23
N LYS A 10 -18.54 4.25 50.88
CA LYS A 10 -19.40 3.07 50.67
C LYS A 10 -19.29 2.50 49.25
N SER A 11 -18.68 3.23 48.32
CA SER A 11 -18.58 2.88 46.89
C SER A 11 -17.95 1.51 46.62
N GLU A 12 -16.87 1.15 47.33
CA GLU A 12 -16.19 -0.14 47.18
C GLU A 12 -17.09 -1.34 47.50
N LYS A 13 -18.00 -1.22 48.47
CA LYS A 13 -18.94 -2.29 48.89
C LYS A 13 -20.17 -2.43 47.98
N LEU A 14 -20.34 -1.51 47.04
CA LEU A 14 -21.46 -1.44 46.10
C LEU A 14 -21.04 -1.83 44.67
N SER A 15 -19.73 -1.99 44.43
CA SER A 15 -19.18 -2.39 43.14
C SER A 15 -19.79 -3.69 42.63
N GLY A 16 -20.22 -3.70 41.35
CA GLY A 16 -20.78 -4.86 40.67
C GLY A 16 -22.24 -5.21 41.03
N LYS A 17 -22.91 -4.46 41.93
CA LYS A 17 -24.34 -4.65 42.22
C LYS A 17 -25.21 -4.01 41.13
N LYS A 18 -26.36 -4.62 40.85
CA LYS A 18 -27.42 -4.00 40.03
C LYS A 18 -28.14 -2.93 40.84
N TYR A 19 -28.69 -1.91 40.18
CA TYR A 19 -29.46 -0.84 40.81
C TYR A 19 -30.53 -1.36 41.79
N SER A 20 -31.32 -2.36 41.38
CA SER A 20 -32.34 -3.00 42.23
C SER A 20 -31.82 -3.73 43.47
N LYS A 21 -30.50 -3.95 43.56
CA LYS A 21 -29.82 -4.57 44.70
C LYS A 21 -29.04 -3.55 45.54
N LEU A 22 -29.15 -2.27 45.22
CA LEU A 22 -28.55 -1.21 46.03
C LEU A 22 -29.42 -0.96 47.27
N PRO A 23 -28.83 -0.56 48.40
CA PRO A 23 -29.59 -0.03 49.54
C PRO A 23 -30.52 1.11 49.11
N ARG A 24 -31.68 1.22 49.75
CA ARG A 24 -32.72 2.18 49.33
C ARG A 24 -32.22 3.64 49.41
N ASP A 25 -31.45 3.96 50.44
CA ASP A 25 -30.77 5.25 50.60
C ASP A 25 -29.82 5.59 49.43
N VAL A 26 -29.21 4.59 48.81
CA VAL A 26 -28.32 4.77 47.65
C VAL A 26 -29.12 4.89 46.35
N GLN A 27 -30.26 4.20 46.23
CA GLN A 27 -31.15 4.33 45.09
C GLN A 27 -31.77 5.74 45.07
N ASP A 28 -32.28 6.20 46.21
CA ASP A 28 -32.87 7.52 46.36
C ASP A 28 -31.84 8.62 46.01
N ALA A 29 -30.61 8.51 46.53
CA ALA A 29 -29.53 9.45 46.19
C ALA A 29 -29.09 9.40 44.71
N PHE A 30 -29.26 8.26 44.04
CA PHE A 30 -28.96 8.11 42.60
C PHE A 30 -30.07 8.74 41.75
N ASP A 31 -31.33 8.59 42.14
CA ASP A 31 -32.50 9.13 41.43
C ASP A 31 -32.64 10.65 41.62
N GLU A 32 -32.29 11.15 42.81
CA GLU A 32 -32.24 12.58 43.13
C GLU A 32 -31.03 13.29 42.51
N TYR A 33 -30.09 12.53 41.91
CA TYR A 33 -28.93 13.11 41.26
C TYR A 33 -29.32 13.83 39.97
N GLU A 34 -29.49 15.14 40.07
CA GLU A 34 -29.69 16.01 38.92
C GLU A 34 -28.36 16.30 38.24
N PHE A 35 -28.26 15.98 36.95
CA PHE A 35 -27.15 16.42 36.12
C PHE A 35 -27.63 17.50 35.15
N ALA A 36 -26.86 18.57 35.05
CA ALA A 36 -27.08 19.60 34.04
C ALA A 36 -26.65 19.08 32.66
N VAL A 37 -27.57 19.10 31.70
CA VAL A 37 -27.28 18.81 30.30
C VAL A 37 -27.29 20.11 29.52
N GLU A 38 -26.12 20.49 28.98
CA GLU A 38 -26.04 21.58 28.01
C GLU A 38 -26.19 21.01 26.59
N VAL A 39 -27.25 21.41 25.91
CA VAL A 39 -27.49 21.06 24.50
C VAL A 39 -27.08 22.24 23.63
N ILE A 40 -26.02 22.06 22.85
CA ILE A 40 -25.58 23.07 21.88
C ILE A 40 -26.33 22.85 20.57
N THR A 41 -27.28 23.74 20.26
CA THR A 41 -28.03 23.75 19.00
C THR A 41 -27.35 24.65 17.98
N GLU A 42 -27.58 24.38 16.68
CA GLU A 42 -27.10 25.20 15.54
C GLU A 42 -25.58 25.33 15.38
N ALA A 43 -24.79 24.55 16.12
CA ALA A 43 -23.33 24.52 15.94
C ALA A 43 -22.97 24.04 14.54
N LYS A 44 -22.01 24.74 13.91
CA LYS A 44 -21.41 24.25 12.67
C LYS A 44 -20.67 22.94 12.94
N PRO A 45 -20.58 22.03 11.95
CA PRO A 45 -19.88 20.76 12.12
C PRO A 45 -18.44 20.93 12.67
N GLU A 46 -17.74 21.99 12.28
CA GLU A 46 -16.40 22.31 12.76
C GLU A 46 -16.37 22.77 14.23
N GLU A 47 -17.38 23.52 14.66
CA GLU A 47 -17.52 24.01 16.04
C GLU A 47 -17.80 22.84 16.98
N ALA A 48 -18.66 21.91 16.55
CA ALA A 48 -18.93 20.67 17.28
C ALA A 48 -17.65 19.82 17.47
N VAL A 49 -16.78 19.75 16.46
CA VAL A 49 -15.48 19.06 16.58
C VAL A 49 -14.55 19.73 17.58
N GLU A 50 -14.46 21.06 17.54
CA GLU A 50 -13.63 21.82 18.48
C GLU A 50 -14.15 21.70 19.92
N LEU A 51 -15.46 21.77 20.12
CA LEU A 51 -16.12 21.50 21.40
C LEU A 51 -15.80 20.08 21.89
N TYR A 52 -15.96 19.07 21.05
CA TYR A 52 -15.61 17.68 21.38
C TYR A 52 -14.15 17.52 21.80
N LYS A 53 -13.22 18.23 21.12
CA LYS A 53 -11.79 18.23 21.47
C LYS A 53 -11.52 18.90 22.82
N ARG A 54 -12.28 19.95 23.18
CA ARG A 54 -12.13 20.73 24.42
C ARG A 54 -12.78 20.06 25.63
N LEU A 55 -13.91 19.38 25.45
CA LEU A 55 -14.73 18.79 26.52
C LEU A 55 -14.14 17.53 27.15
N GLN A 56 -12.94 17.11 26.76
CA GLN A 56 -12.28 15.94 27.32
C GLN A 56 -11.59 16.32 28.63
N GLY A 57 -12.37 16.27 29.72
CA GLY A 57 -12.00 16.68 31.09
C GLY A 57 -10.81 15.93 31.69
N GLY A 58 -9.60 16.18 31.18
CA GLY A 58 -8.33 15.71 31.74
C GLY A 58 -7.65 14.57 30.98
N THR A 59 -8.35 13.85 30.10
CA THR A 59 -7.73 12.80 29.25
C THR A 59 -7.59 13.29 27.81
N PRO A 60 -6.37 13.49 27.30
CA PRO A 60 -6.20 13.96 25.92
C PRO A 60 -6.69 12.91 24.92
N LEU A 61 -7.39 13.39 23.88
CA LEU A 61 -7.79 12.54 22.75
C LEU A 61 -6.56 11.95 22.08
N ASN A 62 -6.65 10.66 21.74
CA ASN A 62 -5.64 10.02 20.93
C ASN A 62 -5.81 10.39 19.45
N PHE A 63 -4.86 9.94 18.62
CA PHE A 63 -4.88 10.18 17.18
C PHE A 63 -6.17 9.70 16.49
N GLY A 64 -6.69 8.52 16.87
CA GLY A 64 -7.90 7.95 16.25
C GLY A 64 -9.16 8.73 16.59
N GLU A 65 -9.32 9.12 17.85
CA GLU A 65 -10.47 9.90 18.34
C GLU A 65 -10.50 11.30 17.71
N LYS A 66 -9.34 11.97 17.63
CA LYS A 66 -9.24 13.31 17.00
C LYS A 66 -9.70 13.28 15.55
N ILE A 67 -9.37 12.23 14.80
CA ILE A 67 -9.78 12.08 13.41
C ILE A 67 -11.24 11.62 13.30
N PHE A 68 -11.69 10.73 14.18
CA PHE A 68 -13.07 10.22 14.19
C PHE A 68 -14.10 11.31 14.46
N ALA A 69 -13.70 12.37 15.17
CA ALA A 69 -14.55 13.53 15.45
C ALA A 69 -15.02 14.25 14.18
N TYR A 70 -14.23 14.23 13.10
CA TYR A 70 -14.58 14.94 11.87
C TYR A 70 -15.83 14.36 11.20
N PRO A 71 -16.86 15.18 10.94
CA PRO A 71 -18.04 14.75 10.20
C PRO A 71 -17.77 14.66 8.70
N GLY A 72 -18.71 14.06 7.95
CA GLY A 72 -18.69 14.01 6.49
C GLY A 72 -18.69 12.60 5.90
N LYS A 73 -18.89 12.52 4.58
CA LYS A 73 -19.01 11.29 3.80
C LYS A 73 -17.74 10.44 3.79
N MET A 74 -16.54 11.03 3.87
CA MET A 74 -15.30 10.25 4.04
C MET A 74 -15.30 9.48 5.37
N THR A 75 -15.73 10.14 6.44
CA THR A 75 -15.87 9.54 7.76
C THR A 75 -16.88 8.38 7.72
N GLU A 76 -18.04 8.58 7.10
CA GLU A 76 -19.04 7.52 6.92
C GLU A 76 -18.53 6.35 6.07
N PHE A 77 -17.84 6.64 4.96
CA PHE A 77 -17.22 5.64 4.10
C PHE A 77 -16.26 4.75 4.89
N ILE A 78 -15.36 5.34 5.67
CA ILE A 78 -14.41 4.57 6.49
C ILE A 78 -15.15 3.71 7.52
N LYS A 79 -16.08 4.29 8.30
CA LYS A 79 -16.82 3.58 9.35
C LYS A 79 -17.63 2.42 8.78
N ARG A 80 -18.41 2.67 7.74
CA ARG A 80 -19.37 1.69 7.20
C ARG A 80 -18.71 0.67 6.28
N ARG A 81 -17.76 1.11 5.44
CA ARG A 81 -17.22 0.28 4.33
C ARG A 81 -15.86 -0.33 4.60
N LEU A 82 -15.02 0.25 5.47
CA LEU A 82 -13.63 -0.20 5.64
C LEU A 82 -13.39 -0.89 6.99
N VAL A 83 -13.78 -0.27 8.11
CA VAL A 83 -13.52 -0.82 9.45
C VAL A 83 -14.21 -2.16 9.67
N ASN A 84 -15.39 -2.36 9.09
CA ASN A 84 -16.17 -3.60 9.22
C ASN A 84 -15.70 -4.75 8.32
N ARG A 85 -14.68 -4.54 7.49
CA ARG A 85 -14.18 -5.56 6.56
C ARG A 85 -13.39 -6.62 7.30
N LYS A 86 -13.29 -7.83 6.73
CA LYS A 86 -12.62 -8.98 7.34
C LYS A 86 -11.17 -8.64 7.68
N LEU A 87 -10.51 -7.89 6.80
CA LEU A 87 -9.12 -7.44 6.99
C LEU A 87 -8.95 -6.77 8.37
N LEU A 88 -9.76 -5.78 8.69
CA LEU A 88 -9.63 -5.00 9.93
C LEU A 88 -10.28 -5.74 11.11
N LYS A 89 -11.45 -6.34 10.92
CA LYS A 89 -12.22 -6.93 12.03
C LYS A 89 -11.55 -8.16 12.65
N THR A 90 -10.95 -9.04 11.82
CA THR A 90 -10.47 -10.35 12.28
C THR A 90 -9.04 -10.65 11.86
N THR A 91 -8.61 -10.19 10.69
CA THR A 91 -7.31 -10.58 10.12
C THR A 91 -6.14 -9.84 10.72
N VAL A 92 -6.19 -8.51 10.91
CA VAL A 92 -5.08 -7.77 11.51
C VAL A 92 -4.87 -8.16 12.97
N GLY A 93 -3.61 -8.25 13.39
CA GLY A 93 -3.25 -8.51 14.78
C GLY A 93 -3.35 -7.27 15.70
N LEU A 94 -3.61 -6.10 15.14
CA LEU A 94 -3.79 -4.84 15.88
C LEU A 94 -5.15 -4.84 16.59
N ALA A 95 -5.16 -4.63 17.92
CA ALA A 95 -6.41 -4.48 18.66
C ALA A 95 -7.10 -3.13 18.33
N ASN A 96 -8.44 -3.14 18.24
CA ASN A 96 -9.23 -1.93 17.97
C ASN A 96 -9.51 -1.12 19.25
N THR A 97 -8.46 -0.61 19.89
CA THR A 97 -8.60 0.27 21.07
C THR A 97 -8.66 1.73 20.63
N ARG A 98 -9.63 2.50 21.16
CA ARG A 98 -9.79 3.94 20.93
C ARG A 98 -9.62 4.34 19.44
N TYR A 99 -10.42 3.71 18.57
CA TYR A 99 -10.47 3.97 17.12
C TYR A 99 -9.17 3.70 16.34
N SER A 100 -8.30 2.79 16.80
CA SER A 100 -7.05 2.45 16.09
C SER A 100 -7.27 1.91 14.67
N HIS A 101 -8.31 1.10 14.43
CA HIS A 101 -8.63 0.58 13.09
C HIS A 101 -9.10 1.69 12.16
N TYR A 102 -9.95 2.59 12.68
CA TYR A 102 -10.40 3.77 11.94
C TYR A 102 -9.22 4.65 11.54
N ALA A 103 -8.28 4.90 12.46
CA ALA A 103 -7.05 5.64 12.20
C ALA A 103 -6.19 5.01 11.09
N VAL A 104 -6.06 3.68 11.09
CA VAL A 104 -5.36 2.96 10.00
C VAL A 104 -6.08 3.20 8.69
N CYS A 105 -7.39 2.96 8.61
CA CYS A 105 -8.16 3.15 7.38
C CYS A 105 -8.10 4.59 6.86
N ALA A 106 -8.13 5.58 7.75
CA ALA A 106 -7.96 6.99 7.38
C ALA A 106 -6.60 7.25 6.70
N GLN A 107 -5.52 6.67 7.23
CA GLN A 107 -4.20 6.75 6.60
C GLN A 107 -4.16 6.03 5.24
N LEU A 108 -4.83 4.90 5.09
CA LEU A 108 -4.93 4.19 3.80
C LEU A 108 -5.68 5.03 2.76
N CYS A 109 -6.77 5.69 3.15
CA CYS A 109 -7.53 6.59 2.28
C CYS A 109 -6.68 7.78 1.83
N LEU A 110 -6.04 8.48 2.78
CA LEU A 110 -5.16 9.61 2.50
C LEU A 110 -4.06 9.21 1.52
N LEU A 111 -3.34 8.12 1.81
CA LEU A 111 -2.26 7.61 0.97
C LEU A 111 -2.74 7.23 -0.43
N THR A 112 -3.94 6.66 -0.56
CA THR A 112 -4.47 6.26 -1.87
C THR A 112 -4.90 7.45 -2.71
N ILE A 113 -5.51 8.46 -2.09
CA ILE A 113 -6.11 9.62 -2.78
C ILE A 113 -5.07 10.69 -3.08
N LYS A 114 -4.21 11.04 -2.11
CA LYS A 114 -3.16 12.05 -2.28
C LYS A 114 -1.83 11.47 -2.80
N GLY A 115 -1.68 10.14 -2.73
CA GLY A 115 -0.43 9.47 -3.06
C GLY A 115 0.64 9.66 -1.98
N ALA A 116 1.85 9.20 -2.30
CA ALA A 116 3.03 9.30 -1.43
C ALA A 116 3.67 10.71 -1.41
N LYS A 117 2.82 11.74 -1.30
CA LYS A 117 3.21 13.17 -1.34
C LYS A 117 3.08 13.88 0.01
N GLU A 118 2.22 13.38 0.90
CA GLU A 118 1.93 14.01 2.19
C GLU A 118 2.23 13.07 3.36
N ASP A 119 2.69 13.65 4.48
CA ASP A 119 2.80 12.92 5.76
C ASP A 119 1.42 12.41 6.19
N LEU A 120 1.38 11.23 6.82
CA LEU A 120 0.20 10.60 7.39
C LEU A 120 -0.08 11.08 8.84
N LYS A 121 0.36 12.30 9.15
CA LYS A 121 0.22 12.96 10.45
C LYS A 121 -1.19 13.53 10.64
N LEU A 122 -1.51 13.79 11.89
CA LEU A 122 -2.83 14.33 12.28
C LEU A 122 -3.20 15.57 11.47
N LYS A 123 -2.32 16.59 11.40
CA LYS A 123 -2.58 17.83 10.67
C LYS A 123 -3.04 17.62 9.22
N ASN A 124 -2.39 16.71 8.50
CA ASN A 124 -2.73 16.42 7.10
C ASN A 124 -4.02 15.61 7.00
N LEU A 125 -4.27 14.69 7.94
CA LEU A 125 -5.54 13.99 8.01
C LEU A 125 -6.69 14.94 8.34
N GLU A 126 -6.54 15.87 9.28
CA GLU A 126 -7.55 16.88 9.58
C GLU A 126 -7.89 17.72 8.34
N LYS A 127 -6.87 18.16 7.57
CA LYS A 127 -7.09 18.84 6.28
C LYS A 127 -7.81 17.94 5.28
N PHE A 128 -7.40 16.69 5.17
CA PHE A 128 -7.99 15.71 4.27
C PHE A 128 -9.47 15.44 4.59
N PHE A 129 -9.87 15.31 5.86
CA PHE A 129 -11.27 15.10 6.20
C PHE A 129 -12.14 16.32 5.86
N ARG A 130 -11.61 17.53 6.02
CA ARG A 130 -12.31 18.76 5.59
C ARG A 130 -12.46 18.82 4.06
N GLU A 131 -11.38 18.51 3.33
CA GLU A 131 -11.38 18.54 1.87
C GLU A 131 -12.31 17.47 1.25
N TYR A 132 -12.41 16.31 1.89
CA TYR A 132 -13.24 15.20 1.43
C TYR A 132 -14.51 15.02 2.29
N ALA A 133 -15.03 16.10 2.86
CA ALA A 133 -16.30 16.08 3.61
C ALA A 133 -17.46 15.56 2.73
N GLU A 134 -17.47 15.91 1.44
CA GLU A 134 -18.47 15.46 0.45
C GLU A 134 -17.98 14.30 -0.42
N PHE A 135 -17.13 13.41 0.12
CA PHE A 135 -16.57 12.28 -0.62
C PHE A 135 -17.62 11.41 -1.31
N ASN A 136 -17.35 11.05 -2.57
CA ASN A 136 -18.18 10.12 -3.33
C ASN A 136 -17.69 8.67 -3.14
N GLU A 137 -18.44 7.85 -2.41
CA GLU A 137 -18.08 6.44 -2.18
C GLU A 137 -18.08 5.56 -3.46
N ARG A 138 -18.57 6.08 -4.59
CA ARG A 138 -18.54 5.41 -5.90
C ARG A 138 -17.36 5.86 -6.77
N SER A 139 -16.47 6.68 -6.26
CA SER A 139 -15.33 7.20 -7.02
C SER A 139 -14.31 6.10 -7.39
N PRO A 140 -13.48 6.32 -8.42
CA PRO A 140 -12.37 5.41 -8.75
C PRO A 140 -11.44 5.15 -7.57
N GLU A 141 -11.18 6.16 -6.73
CA GLU A 141 -10.35 6.06 -5.54
C GLU A 141 -10.97 5.14 -4.49
N ALA A 142 -12.28 5.29 -4.22
CA ALA A 142 -13.02 4.40 -3.33
C ALA A 142 -12.94 2.94 -3.81
N ARG A 143 -13.12 2.73 -5.12
CA ARG A 143 -13.01 1.41 -5.75
C ARG A 143 -11.60 0.85 -5.62
N LYS A 144 -10.57 1.66 -5.83
CA LYS A 144 -9.15 1.27 -5.68
C LYS A 144 -8.87 0.79 -4.25
N ILE A 145 -9.26 1.57 -3.24
CA ILE A 145 -9.09 1.19 -1.82
C ILE A 145 -9.76 -0.16 -1.55
N TYR A 146 -10.98 -0.34 -2.03
CA TYR A 146 -11.76 -1.56 -1.82
C TYR A 146 -11.13 -2.78 -2.48
N ILE A 147 -10.60 -2.64 -3.70
CA ILE A 147 -9.90 -3.71 -4.42
C ILE A 147 -8.66 -4.14 -3.65
N VAL A 148 -7.85 -3.19 -3.17
CA VAL A 148 -6.63 -3.49 -2.40
C VAL A 148 -6.98 -4.18 -1.09
N ILE A 149 -8.01 -3.71 -0.36
CA ILE A 149 -8.46 -4.40 0.87
C ILE A 149 -8.90 -5.83 0.57
N LYS A 150 -9.72 -6.06 -0.47
CA LYS A 150 -10.13 -7.43 -0.87
C LYS A 150 -8.94 -8.32 -1.22
N PHE A 151 -7.94 -7.75 -1.90
CA PHE A 151 -6.71 -8.46 -2.22
C PHE A 151 -5.99 -8.90 -0.92
N LEU A 152 -5.86 -8.00 0.05
CA LEU A 152 -5.24 -8.30 1.34
C LEU A 152 -6.05 -9.32 2.16
N GLU A 153 -7.39 -9.28 2.12
CA GLU A 153 -8.26 -10.28 2.75
C GLU A 153 -7.98 -11.70 2.22
N LYS A 154 -7.63 -11.82 0.93
CA LYS A 154 -7.24 -13.09 0.30
C LYS A 154 -5.77 -13.46 0.54
N ALA A 155 -4.90 -12.47 0.71
CA ALA A 155 -3.48 -12.69 1.02
C ALA A 155 -3.28 -13.20 2.45
N PHE A 156 -4.12 -12.72 3.38
CA PHE A 156 -4.06 -13.02 4.81
C PHE A 156 -5.35 -13.71 5.27
N LEU A 157 -5.40 -15.04 5.08
CA LEU A 157 -6.59 -15.84 5.40
C LEU A 157 -6.78 -16.14 6.90
N GLY A 158 -5.70 -16.04 7.70
CA GLY A 158 -5.73 -16.28 9.14
C GLY A 158 -6.30 -15.11 9.95
N GLU A 159 -6.56 -15.37 11.22
CA GLU A 159 -6.96 -14.36 12.20
C GLU A 159 -5.74 -13.85 12.98
N LYS A 160 -5.80 -12.58 13.41
CA LYS A 160 -4.77 -11.92 14.23
C LYS A 160 -3.34 -12.10 13.67
N GLU A 161 -3.20 -11.88 12.36
CA GLU A 161 -1.96 -12.02 11.61
C GLU A 161 -0.83 -11.23 12.28
N THR A 162 0.22 -11.94 12.67
CA THR A 162 1.31 -11.37 13.46
C THR A 162 2.13 -10.36 12.68
N ALA A 163 2.26 -10.56 11.36
CA ALA A 163 2.89 -9.61 10.44
C ALA A 163 2.16 -8.26 10.40
N LEU A 164 0.86 -8.23 10.74
CA LEU A 164 -0.03 -7.07 10.71
C LEU A 164 -0.42 -6.59 12.12
N ARG A 165 0.46 -6.78 13.12
CA ARG A 165 0.22 -6.35 14.52
C ARG A 165 0.35 -4.86 14.76
N ASN A 166 1.07 -4.14 13.90
CA ASN A 166 1.29 -2.70 14.06
C ASN A 166 0.76 -1.93 12.84
N ARG A 167 0.30 -0.70 13.10
CA ARG A 167 -0.22 0.22 12.08
C ARG A 167 0.75 0.45 10.92
N PRO A 168 2.06 0.71 11.14
CA PRO A 168 3.01 0.93 10.05
C PRO A 168 3.08 -0.22 9.04
N ASN A 169 3.09 -1.47 9.50
CA ASN A 169 3.11 -2.65 8.62
C ASN A 169 1.83 -2.80 7.80
N ILE A 170 0.66 -2.50 8.40
CA ILE A 170 -0.62 -2.52 7.67
C ILE A 170 -0.60 -1.47 6.55
N VAL A 171 -0.14 -0.24 6.85
CA VAL A 171 0.02 0.82 5.85
C VAL A 171 1.01 0.41 4.76
N SER A 172 2.15 -0.17 5.15
CA SER A 172 3.21 -0.57 4.21
C SER A 172 2.78 -1.69 3.26
N VAL A 173 2.13 -2.75 3.74
CA VAL A 173 1.66 -3.82 2.83
C VAL A 173 0.52 -3.33 1.92
N PHE A 174 -0.34 -2.46 2.43
CA PHE A 174 -1.38 -1.85 1.61
C PHE A 174 -0.77 -0.98 0.51
N ASN A 175 0.22 -0.14 0.84
CA ASN A 175 0.90 0.69 -0.15
C ASN A 175 1.60 -0.15 -1.23
N LEU A 176 2.27 -1.22 -0.80
CA LEU A 176 2.92 -2.18 -1.70
C LEU A 176 1.93 -2.76 -2.71
N VAL A 177 0.81 -3.31 -2.23
CA VAL A 177 -0.22 -3.90 -3.11
C VAL A 177 -0.88 -2.85 -4.00
N SER A 178 -1.17 -1.67 -3.44
CA SER A 178 -1.75 -0.55 -4.21
C SER A 178 -0.85 -0.14 -5.37
N ASP A 179 0.46 0.02 -5.13
CA ASP A 179 1.44 0.37 -6.17
C ASP A 179 1.55 -0.74 -7.23
N ILE A 180 1.92 -1.97 -6.84
CA ILE A 180 2.16 -3.04 -7.83
C ILE A 180 0.89 -3.39 -8.63
N SER A 181 -0.31 -3.17 -8.08
CA SER A 181 -1.57 -3.35 -8.82
C SER A 181 -1.75 -2.35 -9.97
N THR A 182 -1.11 -1.18 -9.89
CA THR A 182 -1.07 -0.19 -10.98
C THR A 182 -0.02 -0.52 -12.05
N ARG A 183 0.97 -1.36 -11.71
CA ARG A 183 2.03 -1.78 -12.64
C ARG A 183 1.63 -2.96 -13.53
N GLY A 184 0.59 -3.71 -13.14
CA GLY A 184 0.08 -4.82 -13.93
C GLY A 184 -0.86 -5.74 -13.16
N ASN A 185 -1.28 -6.83 -13.81
CA ASN A 185 -2.24 -7.77 -13.24
C ASN A 185 -1.59 -8.67 -12.18
N ILE A 186 -2.01 -8.50 -10.92
CA ILE A 186 -1.56 -9.31 -9.78
C ILE A 186 -2.61 -10.33 -9.31
N LEU A 187 -3.71 -10.52 -10.04
CA LEU A 187 -4.75 -11.48 -9.68
C LEU A 187 -4.17 -12.90 -9.56
N GLY A 188 -4.55 -13.63 -8.52
CA GLY A 188 -4.01 -14.96 -8.22
C GLY A 188 -2.68 -14.95 -7.46
N LYS A 189 -2.07 -13.76 -7.24
CA LYS A 189 -0.81 -13.60 -6.49
C LYS A 189 -1.01 -13.26 -5.03
N GLU A 190 -2.25 -13.24 -4.53
CA GLU A 190 -2.59 -12.86 -3.15
C GLU A 190 -1.80 -13.70 -2.12
N ARG A 191 -1.80 -15.02 -2.29
CA ARG A 191 -1.07 -15.94 -1.38
C ARG A 191 0.44 -15.74 -1.44
N GLU A 192 0.98 -15.42 -2.61
CA GLU A 192 2.41 -15.18 -2.80
C GLU A 192 2.85 -13.93 -2.02
N ILE A 193 2.08 -12.84 -2.11
CA ILE A 193 2.32 -11.61 -1.36
C ILE A 193 2.16 -11.84 0.15
N GLY A 194 1.12 -12.56 0.57
CA GLY A 194 0.93 -12.89 1.98
C GLY A 194 2.09 -13.71 2.55
N LYS A 195 2.59 -14.71 1.80
CA LYS A 195 3.78 -15.49 2.18
C LYS A 195 5.04 -14.63 2.24
N PHE A 196 5.27 -13.80 1.22
CA PHE A 196 6.38 -12.86 1.18
C PHE A 196 6.38 -11.96 2.42
N PHE A 197 5.26 -11.30 2.72
CA PHE A 197 5.20 -10.33 3.80
C PHE A 197 5.41 -10.98 5.17
N ARG A 198 4.83 -12.16 5.41
CA ARG A 198 5.09 -12.94 6.63
C ARG A 198 6.57 -13.29 6.76
N LYS A 199 7.20 -13.79 5.69
CA LYS A 199 8.63 -14.11 5.69
C LYS A 199 9.45 -12.85 5.99
N PHE A 200 9.19 -11.76 5.28
CA PHE A 200 9.85 -10.47 5.49
C PHE A 200 9.76 -10.00 6.95
N THR A 201 8.59 -10.08 7.58
CA THR A 201 8.44 -9.70 9.00
C THR A 201 9.16 -10.65 9.97
N LYS A 202 9.28 -11.94 9.64
CA LYS A 202 10.06 -12.89 10.43
C LYS A 202 11.56 -12.63 10.28
N ASP A 203 12.01 -12.34 9.06
CA ASP A 203 13.40 -12.01 8.78
C ASP A 203 13.79 -10.72 9.53
N LEU A 204 12.92 -9.69 9.53
CA LEU A 204 13.09 -8.48 10.34
C LEU A 204 13.30 -8.76 11.84
N GLN A 205 12.56 -9.71 12.40
CA GLN A 205 12.69 -10.08 13.81
C GLN A 205 14.02 -10.76 14.10
N LYS A 206 14.46 -11.64 13.19
CA LYS A 206 15.74 -12.36 13.32
C LYS A 206 16.96 -11.45 13.23
N GLU A 207 16.87 -10.29 12.56
CA GLU A 207 17.99 -9.34 12.53
C GLU A 207 18.41 -8.84 13.92
N PHE A 208 17.50 -8.86 14.91
CA PHE A 208 17.86 -8.49 16.28
C PHE A 208 18.71 -9.53 17.00
N GLU A 209 18.65 -10.79 16.55
CA GLU A 209 19.43 -11.91 17.11
C GLU A 209 20.83 -11.99 16.51
N LYS A 210 21.11 -11.22 15.46
CA LYS A 210 22.42 -11.17 14.79
C LYS A 210 23.34 -10.13 15.40
N ASP A 211 24.65 -10.40 15.26
CA ASP A 211 25.71 -9.45 15.53
C ASP A 211 25.57 -8.20 14.64
N PRO A 212 25.94 -7.00 15.13
CA PRO A 212 25.75 -5.74 14.40
C PRO A 212 26.29 -5.74 12.97
N ASP A 213 27.43 -6.38 12.73
CA ASP A 213 28.11 -6.41 11.43
C ASP A 213 27.44 -7.37 10.42
N ASP A 214 26.67 -8.35 10.91
CA ASP A 214 25.98 -9.35 10.08
C ASP A 214 24.52 -8.98 9.76
N ARG A 215 24.07 -7.81 10.24
CA ARG A 215 22.70 -7.32 10.04
C ARG A 215 22.52 -6.81 8.62
N ASP A 216 21.36 -7.12 8.04
CA ASP A 216 20.96 -6.57 6.76
C ASP A 216 20.63 -5.06 6.91
N PRO A 217 21.42 -4.15 6.32
CA PRO A 217 21.23 -2.71 6.52
C PRO A 217 19.86 -2.21 6.05
N ALA A 218 19.27 -2.84 5.04
CA ALA A 218 17.94 -2.49 4.55
C ALA A 218 16.85 -2.88 5.55
N LEU A 219 16.98 -4.03 6.21
CA LEU A 219 16.02 -4.47 7.23
C LEU A 219 16.09 -3.59 8.48
N ILE A 220 17.30 -3.21 8.91
CA ILE A 220 17.49 -2.25 10.02
C ILE A 220 16.90 -0.89 9.68
N SER A 221 17.13 -0.40 8.45
CA SER A 221 16.56 0.86 7.97
C SER A 221 15.03 0.83 7.93
N TYR A 222 14.44 -0.28 7.49
CA TYR A 222 12.99 -0.48 7.52
C TYR A 222 12.46 -0.40 8.96
N GLN A 223 13.11 -1.10 9.89
CA GLN A 223 12.70 -1.16 11.29
C GLN A 223 12.80 0.22 11.96
N SER A 224 13.88 0.96 11.71
CA SER A 224 14.03 2.35 12.15
C SER A 224 12.92 3.26 11.60
N ALA A 225 12.55 3.09 10.32
CA ALA A 225 11.44 3.82 9.70
C ALA A 225 10.06 3.43 10.27
N VAL A 226 9.91 2.23 10.86
CA VAL A 226 8.70 1.83 11.60
C VAL A 226 8.64 2.48 12.99
N THR A 227 9.78 2.73 13.64
CA THR A 227 9.81 3.24 15.03
C THR A 227 9.92 4.75 15.12
N GLN A 228 10.79 5.40 14.33
CA GLN A 228 11.19 6.81 14.55
C GLN A 228 10.31 7.85 13.85
N GLY A 229 9.48 7.46 12.89
CA GLY A 229 8.66 8.42 12.15
C GLY A 229 7.69 7.77 11.20
N ALA A 230 6.93 6.79 11.68
CA ALA A 230 6.19 5.91 10.81
C ALA A 230 5.13 6.57 9.91
N ASP A 231 4.74 7.79 10.26
CA ASP A 231 3.78 8.64 9.57
C ASP A 231 4.43 9.75 8.72
N LYS A 232 5.76 9.93 8.76
CA LYS A 232 6.45 10.86 7.85
C LYS A 232 6.59 10.23 6.47
N ILE A 233 6.33 10.99 5.41
CA ILE A 233 6.32 10.49 4.04
C ILE A 233 7.68 9.93 3.62
N LYS A 234 8.77 10.56 4.07
CA LYS A 234 10.15 10.05 3.88
C LYS A 234 10.27 8.59 4.34
N TYR A 235 9.74 8.26 5.51
CA TYR A 235 9.82 6.93 6.09
C TYR A 235 8.81 5.96 5.48
N VAL A 236 7.62 6.44 5.09
CA VAL A 236 6.66 5.65 4.30
C VAL A 236 7.29 5.21 2.97
N ASN A 237 7.94 6.13 2.26
CA ASN A 237 8.61 5.87 0.98
C ASN A 237 9.81 4.95 1.15
N LEU A 238 10.64 5.15 2.18
CA LEU A 238 11.76 4.25 2.48
C LEU A 238 11.28 2.81 2.72
N ARG A 239 10.25 2.62 3.55
CA ARG A 239 9.65 1.30 3.78
C ARG A 239 9.14 0.68 2.48
N HIS A 240 8.51 1.48 1.63
CA HIS A 240 7.96 1.05 0.35
C HIS A 240 9.06 0.58 -0.62
N GLU A 241 10.13 1.35 -0.77
CA GLU A 241 11.26 1.01 -1.63
C GLU A 241 11.94 -0.30 -1.19
N ILE A 242 12.15 -0.48 0.11
CA ILE A 242 12.74 -1.70 0.66
C ILE A 242 11.82 -2.91 0.37
N LEU A 243 10.50 -2.76 0.56
CA LEU A 243 9.55 -3.83 0.26
C LEU A 243 9.54 -4.18 -1.23
N LEU A 244 9.58 -3.20 -2.14
CA LEU A 244 9.66 -3.45 -3.59
C LEU A 244 10.92 -4.24 -3.95
N LYS A 245 12.09 -3.82 -3.44
CA LYS A 245 13.37 -4.50 -3.68
C LYS A 245 13.34 -5.94 -3.17
N LYS A 246 12.86 -6.15 -1.95
CA LYS A 246 12.78 -7.49 -1.34
C LYS A 246 11.74 -8.37 -2.04
N LEU A 247 10.60 -7.82 -2.47
CA LEU A 247 9.59 -8.56 -3.22
C LEU A 247 10.12 -8.98 -4.60
N ALA A 248 10.78 -8.06 -5.32
CA ALA A 248 11.41 -8.34 -6.60
C ALA A 248 12.49 -9.44 -6.48
N ALA A 249 13.31 -9.41 -5.44
CA ALA A 249 14.29 -10.46 -5.18
C ALA A 249 13.66 -11.82 -4.86
N SER A 250 12.44 -11.84 -4.30
CA SER A 250 11.75 -13.07 -3.89
C SER A 250 11.02 -13.79 -5.02
N SER A 251 10.67 -13.11 -6.12
CA SER A 251 10.00 -13.76 -7.25
C SER A 251 10.33 -13.09 -8.60
N LYS A 252 10.61 -13.91 -9.61
CA LYS A 252 10.83 -13.47 -10.99
C LYS A 252 9.62 -12.74 -11.59
N PHE A 253 8.40 -13.10 -11.18
CA PHE A 253 7.18 -12.42 -11.64
C PHE A 253 7.19 -10.96 -11.17
N PHE A 254 7.33 -10.75 -9.86
CA PHE A 254 7.39 -9.42 -9.27
C PHE A 254 8.63 -8.64 -9.69
N GLN A 255 9.77 -9.30 -9.93
CA GLN A 255 10.95 -8.65 -10.49
C GLN A 255 10.63 -7.97 -11.82
N LYS A 256 10.03 -8.72 -12.76
CA LYS A 256 9.64 -8.19 -14.08
C LYS A 256 8.52 -7.14 -13.99
N LEU A 257 7.63 -7.27 -13.01
CA LEU A 257 6.55 -6.31 -12.79
C LEU A 257 7.06 -4.97 -12.24
N ILE A 258 8.00 -5.01 -11.31
CA ILE A 258 8.53 -3.83 -10.61
C ILE A 258 9.60 -3.14 -11.44
N TYR A 259 10.48 -3.95 -12.05
CA TYR A 259 11.58 -3.54 -12.91
C TYR A 259 11.38 -4.17 -14.29
N PRO A 260 10.45 -3.65 -15.10
CA PRO A 260 10.25 -4.15 -16.45
C PRO A 260 11.56 -4.01 -17.23
N PRO A 261 11.90 -5.00 -18.07
CA PRO A 261 13.10 -4.92 -18.89
C PRO A 261 13.07 -3.67 -19.76
N SER A 262 14.23 -3.06 -19.98
CA SER A 262 14.33 -1.91 -20.86
C SER A 262 13.84 -2.27 -22.28
N PRO A 263 13.43 -1.30 -23.11
CA PRO A 263 13.07 -1.59 -24.50
C PRO A 263 14.15 -2.42 -25.21
N GLU A 264 15.44 -2.11 -24.98
CA GLU A 264 16.58 -2.82 -25.55
C GLU A 264 16.68 -4.27 -25.07
N GLU A 265 16.50 -4.50 -23.78
CA GLU A 265 16.47 -5.85 -23.20
C GLU A 265 15.29 -6.66 -23.74
N ARG A 266 14.11 -6.03 -23.87
CA ARG A 266 12.93 -6.67 -24.45
C ARG A 266 13.15 -7.01 -25.92
N PHE A 267 13.77 -6.11 -26.69
CA PHE A 267 14.14 -6.39 -28.07
C PHE A 267 15.13 -7.55 -28.18
N ARG A 268 16.20 -7.57 -27.38
CA ARG A 268 17.17 -8.68 -27.36
C ARG A 268 16.49 -10.01 -27.02
N PHE A 269 15.59 -10.00 -26.04
CA PHE A 269 14.82 -11.19 -25.66
C PHE A 269 13.92 -11.69 -26.80
N LEU A 270 13.17 -10.80 -27.45
CA LEU A 270 12.32 -11.15 -28.60
C LEU A 270 13.16 -11.70 -29.75
N TYR A 271 14.28 -11.03 -30.09
CA TYR A 271 15.18 -11.48 -31.15
C TYR A 271 15.69 -12.89 -30.89
N GLU A 272 16.20 -13.16 -29.68
CA GLU A 272 16.69 -14.48 -29.29
C GLU A 272 15.58 -15.54 -29.23
N GLN A 273 14.38 -15.18 -28.78
CA GLN A 273 13.24 -16.11 -28.80
C GLN A 273 12.84 -16.49 -30.22
N THR A 274 12.66 -15.52 -31.10
CA THR A 274 12.27 -15.75 -32.50
C THR A 274 13.36 -16.54 -33.23
N ARG A 275 14.64 -16.25 -32.97
CA ARG A 275 15.77 -17.02 -33.49
C ARG A 275 15.76 -18.48 -33.04
N LYS A 276 15.50 -18.72 -31.75
CA LYS A 276 15.41 -20.09 -31.23
C LYS A 276 14.23 -20.84 -31.82
N LYS A 277 13.08 -20.18 -31.99
CA LYS A 277 11.90 -20.75 -32.65
C LYS A 277 12.15 -21.07 -34.12
N SER A 278 12.93 -20.26 -34.84
CA SER A 278 13.33 -20.52 -36.22
C SER A 278 14.42 -21.60 -36.37
N LYS A 279 14.93 -22.15 -35.25
CA LYS A 279 16.02 -23.14 -35.21
C LYS A 279 17.33 -22.62 -35.86
N SER A 280 17.53 -21.31 -35.94
CA SER A 280 18.74 -20.73 -36.49
C SER A 280 19.89 -20.82 -35.48
N ALA A 281 21.02 -21.41 -35.87
CA ALA A 281 22.16 -21.65 -34.98
C ALA A 281 22.89 -20.35 -34.60
N ASN A 282 22.95 -19.40 -35.54
CA ASN A 282 23.60 -18.10 -35.36
C ASN A 282 22.75 -16.96 -35.97
N SER A 283 23.23 -15.73 -35.82
CA SER A 283 22.48 -14.57 -36.32
C SER A 283 22.47 -14.44 -37.83
N ASN A 284 23.50 -14.90 -38.55
CA ASN A 284 23.48 -14.83 -40.01
C ASN A 284 22.41 -15.76 -40.59
N GLU A 285 22.32 -16.99 -40.08
CA GLU A 285 21.23 -17.92 -40.44
C GLU A 285 19.86 -17.36 -40.11
N PHE A 286 19.75 -16.60 -39.02
CA PHE A 286 18.49 -15.97 -38.66
C PHE A 286 18.12 -14.82 -39.59
N GLU A 287 19.07 -13.97 -39.99
CA GLU A 287 18.82 -12.93 -41.00
C GLU A 287 18.39 -13.56 -42.34
N ILE A 288 19.01 -14.67 -42.74
CA ILE A 288 18.61 -15.43 -43.93
C ILE A 288 17.17 -15.94 -43.77
N PHE A 289 16.82 -16.56 -42.64
CA PHE A 289 15.45 -16.99 -42.36
C PHE A 289 14.44 -15.83 -42.43
N LEU A 290 14.77 -14.67 -41.86
CA LEU A 290 13.91 -13.50 -41.90
C LEU A 290 13.67 -13.01 -43.34
N ILE A 291 14.70 -13.06 -44.20
CA ILE A 291 14.60 -12.65 -45.60
C ILE A 291 13.84 -13.69 -46.42
N GLU A 292 14.30 -14.94 -46.39
CA GLU A 292 13.85 -15.99 -47.31
C GLU A 292 12.53 -16.62 -46.88
N THR A 293 12.33 -16.83 -45.58
CA THR A 293 11.12 -17.49 -45.06
C THR A 293 10.04 -16.48 -44.64
N LYS A 294 10.44 -15.33 -44.08
CA LYS A 294 9.49 -14.31 -43.61
C LYS A 294 9.33 -13.13 -44.56
N GLY A 295 10.09 -13.08 -45.66
CA GLY A 295 9.93 -12.07 -46.71
C GLY A 295 10.39 -10.67 -46.30
N LEU A 296 11.22 -10.53 -45.27
CA LEU A 296 11.74 -9.22 -44.87
C LEU A 296 12.73 -8.70 -45.92
N SER A 297 12.58 -7.42 -46.28
CA SER A 297 13.49 -6.80 -47.24
C SER A 297 14.92 -6.73 -46.69
N ARG A 298 15.89 -7.03 -47.56
CA ARG A 298 17.31 -6.76 -47.28
C ARG A 298 17.51 -5.27 -47.07
N PHE A 299 18.29 -4.96 -46.05
CA PHE A 299 18.69 -3.63 -45.66
C PHE A 299 20.14 -3.40 -46.08
N LYS A 300 20.41 -2.29 -46.77
CA LYS A 300 21.77 -1.90 -47.17
C LYS A 300 22.25 -0.76 -46.26
N CYS A 301 23.19 -1.05 -45.36
CA CYS A 301 23.90 -0.04 -44.58
C CYS A 301 25.18 0.40 -45.32
N LYS A 302 25.65 1.64 -45.08
CA LYS A 302 26.91 2.15 -45.70
C LYS A 302 28.16 1.30 -45.37
N ASN A 303 28.14 0.54 -44.27
CA ASN A 303 29.23 -0.36 -43.85
C ASN A 303 28.94 -1.84 -44.11
N ASP A 304 27.98 -2.14 -44.98
CA ASP A 304 27.55 -3.50 -45.28
C ASP A 304 28.68 -4.28 -46.00
N ARG A 305 29.35 -5.18 -45.26
CA ARG A 305 30.41 -6.07 -45.79
C ARG A 305 29.83 -7.22 -46.62
N GLY A 306 28.73 -6.99 -47.33
CA GLY A 306 28.01 -8.00 -48.13
C GLY A 306 27.26 -9.04 -47.29
N LYS A 307 26.92 -8.74 -46.02
CA LYS A 307 26.16 -9.67 -45.18
C LYS A 307 24.67 -9.41 -45.34
N PRO A 308 23.82 -10.45 -45.42
CA PRO A 308 22.38 -10.24 -45.41
C PRO A 308 21.98 -9.63 -44.05
N GLU A 309 21.55 -8.37 -44.06
CA GLU A 309 21.06 -7.65 -42.89
C GLU A 309 19.60 -7.25 -43.14
N THR A 310 18.70 -7.57 -42.21
CA THR A 310 17.34 -7.00 -42.22
C THR A 310 17.29 -5.74 -41.38
N PHE A 311 16.19 -4.98 -41.46
CA PHE A 311 15.94 -3.88 -40.54
C PHE A 311 16.03 -4.30 -39.06
N VAL A 312 15.57 -5.52 -38.72
CA VAL A 312 15.66 -6.06 -37.36
C VAL A 312 17.12 -6.35 -36.99
N GLY A 313 17.88 -6.99 -37.87
CA GLY A 313 19.31 -7.24 -37.69
C GLY A 313 20.12 -5.96 -37.53
N HIS A 314 19.79 -4.93 -38.32
CA HIS A 314 20.42 -3.62 -38.24
C HIS A 314 20.21 -2.96 -36.88
N ILE A 315 18.96 -2.94 -36.39
CA ILE A 315 18.65 -2.39 -35.07
C ILE A 315 19.36 -3.16 -33.96
N ARG A 316 19.53 -4.48 -34.09
CA ARG A 316 20.36 -5.26 -33.16
C ARG A 316 21.82 -4.80 -33.15
N HIS A 317 22.42 -4.54 -34.31
CA HIS A 317 23.79 -4.02 -34.37
C HIS A 317 23.92 -2.62 -33.78
N CYS A 318 22.93 -1.74 -33.99
CA CYS A 318 22.90 -0.40 -33.36
C CYS A 318 22.82 -0.44 -31.82
N LEU A 319 22.39 -1.55 -31.21
CA LEU A 319 22.44 -1.71 -29.74
C LEU A 319 23.86 -1.95 -29.19
N HIS A 320 24.84 -2.25 -30.04
CA HIS A 320 26.21 -2.57 -29.64
C HIS A 320 27.27 -1.62 -30.23
N HIS A 321 26.90 -0.81 -31.22
CA HIS A 321 27.80 0.10 -31.94
C HIS A 321 27.20 1.52 -32.06
N VAL A 322 28.03 2.49 -32.43
CA VAL A 322 27.62 3.90 -32.61
C VAL A 322 26.56 4.01 -33.70
N ASP A 323 25.46 4.71 -33.39
CA ASP A 323 24.38 5.02 -34.34
C ASP A 323 24.95 5.66 -35.62
N HIS A 324 24.70 5.05 -36.77
CA HIS A 324 25.10 5.61 -38.06
C HIS A 324 23.91 5.68 -39.02
N GLY A 325 23.24 6.85 -39.04
CA GLY A 325 22.31 7.23 -40.10
C GLY A 325 20.82 7.28 -39.71
N LYS A 326 19.96 6.94 -40.67
CA LYS A 326 18.48 7.12 -40.62
C LYS A 326 17.76 6.11 -39.70
N PHE A 327 18.42 5.01 -39.35
CA PHE A 327 17.86 3.93 -38.54
C PHE A 327 18.71 3.75 -37.29
N ASN A 328 18.20 4.25 -36.16
CA ASN A 328 18.83 4.25 -34.85
C ASN A 328 17.91 3.63 -33.80
N ILE A 329 18.34 3.63 -32.53
CA ILE A 329 17.59 3.07 -31.38
C ILE A 329 16.15 3.60 -31.25
N ARG A 330 15.81 4.75 -31.84
CA ARG A 330 14.42 5.27 -31.85
C ARG A 330 13.46 4.39 -32.67
N ASN A 331 13.99 3.52 -33.52
CA ASN A 331 13.22 2.58 -34.32
C ASN A 331 13.00 1.22 -33.64
N LEU A 332 13.50 1.04 -32.43
CA LEU A 332 13.36 -0.17 -31.64
C LEU A 332 11.89 -0.65 -31.50
N PRO A 333 10.88 0.22 -31.24
CA PRO A 333 9.49 -0.23 -31.16
C PRO A 333 8.98 -0.87 -32.47
N ARG A 334 9.42 -0.35 -33.62
CA ARG A 334 9.06 -0.90 -34.93
C ARG A 334 9.72 -2.27 -35.16
N ALA A 335 10.98 -2.41 -34.77
CA ALA A 335 11.70 -3.68 -34.91
C ALA A 335 11.13 -4.75 -33.96
N MET A 336 10.73 -4.36 -32.76
CA MET A 336 10.04 -5.24 -31.81
C MET A 336 8.70 -5.70 -32.37
N LYS A 337 7.88 -4.80 -32.95
CA LYS A 337 6.61 -5.16 -33.57
C LYS A 337 6.78 -6.22 -34.66
N ILE A 338 7.78 -6.05 -35.53
CA ILE A 338 8.10 -7.03 -36.57
C ILE A 338 8.46 -8.38 -35.97
N LEU A 339 9.29 -8.41 -34.91
CA LEU A 339 9.62 -9.66 -34.22
C LEU A 339 8.41 -10.32 -33.56
N GLU A 340 7.50 -9.53 -32.98
CA GLU A 340 6.25 -10.01 -32.39
C GLU A 340 5.30 -10.58 -33.45
N ASP A 341 5.22 -9.97 -34.64
CA ASP A 341 4.41 -10.47 -35.76
C ASP A 341 4.98 -11.79 -36.35
N ILE A 342 6.27 -12.07 -36.13
CA ILE A 342 6.97 -13.27 -36.64
C ILE A 342 6.99 -14.42 -35.62
N ALA A 343 7.02 -14.10 -34.32
CA ALA A 343 7.18 -15.02 -33.19
C ALA A 343 5.93 -15.88 -32.94
#